data_AF-U2ZSV0-F1
#
_entry.id   AF-U2ZSV0-F1
#
_cell.length_a   1.000
_cell.length_b   1.000
_cell.length_c   1.000
_cell.angle_alpha   90.00
_cell.angle_beta   90.00
_cell.angle_gamma   90.00
#
_symmetry.space_group_name_H-M   'P 1'
#
loop_
_entity.id
_entity.type
_entity.pdbx_description
1 polymer ?
#
loop_
_entity_poly.entity_id
_entity_poly.type
_entity_poly.pdbx_seq_one_letter_code
_entity_poly.pdbx_strand_id
1 'polypeptide(L)'
;MAGALPKVGRPKSGAISAEGGKPRDWRRGMSDNVAYALWVYTGLQIFMTVAVLKGTGGSILPYLALTLLVVAVLPGFRALEKQWERLSDGEASNPVLEPAYRRDRRLIWGLALGLPFMLTLLLKALDALL
;
A
#
# COMPACT_ATOMS: atom_id res chain seq x y z
N MET A 1 27.85 -22.99 52.00
CA MET A 1 28.64 -22.55 50.82
C MET A 1 27.69 -22.40 49.63
N ALA A 2 27.10 -21.22 49.44
CA ALA A 2 26.19 -20.95 48.32
C ALA A 2 27.01 -20.35 47.17
N GLY A 3 27.31 -21.17 46.16
CA GLY A 3 27.99 -20.74 44.94
C GLY A 3 27.08 -19.81 44.13
N ALA A 4 27.59 -18.61 43.83
CA ALA A 4 26.88 -17.63 43.04
C ALA A 4 26.62 -18.15 41.61
N LEU A 5 25.35 -18.11 41.19
CA LEU A 5 24.93 -18.47 39.83
C LEU A 5 25.48 -17.47 38.80
N PRO A 6 25.98 -17.91 37.64
CA PRO A 6 26.39 -17.02 36.57
C PRO A 6 25.17 -16.32 35.95
N LYS A 7 25.26 -14.99 35.82
CA LYS A 7 24.27 -14.15 35.15
C LYS A 7 24.21 -14.51 33.67
N VAL A 8 23.20 -15.28 33.27
CA VAL A 8 22.84 -15.53 31.86
C VAL A 8 22.49 -14.19 31.22
N GLY A 9 23.37 -13.71 30.34
CA GLY A 9 23.10 -12.57 29.48
C GLY A 9 21.93 -12.89 28.56
N ARG A 10 20.85 -12.09 28.62
CA ARG A 10 19.74 -12.21 27.68
C ARG A 10 20.27 -12.05 26.24
N PRO A 11 19.87 -12.89 25.27
CA PRO A 11 20.15 -12.60 23.87
C PRO A 11 19.54 -11.23 23.55
N LYS A 12 20.38 -10.31 23.06
CA LYS A 12 19.93 -8.99 22.61
C LYS A 12 18.95 -9.21 21.44
N SER A 13 17.67 -9.05 21.76
CA SER A 13 16.58 -8.98 20.79
C SER A 13 16.93 -8.03 19.66
N GLY A 14 16.93 -8.55 18.43
CA GLY A 14 16.77 -7.80 17.20
C GLY A 14 17.55 -6.51 17.08
N ALA A 15 18.89 -6.58 17.14
CA ALA A 15 19.68 -5.53 16.52
C ALA A 15 19.37 -5.56 15.02
N ILE A 16 18.63 -4.55 14.57
CA ILE A 16 18.37 -4.26 13.18
C ILE A 16 19.74 -3.94 12.58
N SER A 17 20.42 -4.94 12.02
CA SER A 17 21.70 -4.75 11.35
C SER A 17 21.48 -3.88 10.12
N ALA A 18 21.75 -2.59 10.30
CA ALA A 18 22.17 -1.70 9.24
C ALA A 18 23.63 -2.04 8.87
N GLU A 19 23.93 -1.86 7.57
CA GLU A 19 25.23 -1.96 6.88
C GLU A 19 25.75 -3.33 6.42
N GLY A 20 26.18 -3.33 5.16
CA GLY A 20 26.54 -4.47 4.32
C GLY A 20 25.60 -4.51 3.11
N GLY A 21 26.05 -3.99 1.96
CA GLY A 21 25.26 -3.80 0.74
C GLY A 21 24.35 -4.99 0.42
N LYS A 22 23.09 -4.91 0.86
CA LYS A 22 22.09 -5.94 0.57
C LYS A 22 21.84 -5.89 -0.93
N PRO A 23 21.91 -7.03 -1.63
CA PRO A 23 21.54 -7.07 -3.03
C PRO A 23 20.10 -6.54 -3.15
N ARG A 24 19.87 -5.70 -4.17
CA ARG A 24 18.69 -4.84 -4.31
C ARG A 24 17.42 -5.71 -4.37
N ASP A 25 16.79 -5.95 -3.22
CA ASP A 25 15.62 -6.81 -3.10
C ASP A 25 14.36 -6.09 -3.56
N TRP A 26 13.95 -6.40 -4.80
CA TRP A 26 12.77 -5.83 -5.44
C TRP A 26 11.47 -6.16 -4.72
N ARG A 27 11.38 -7.31 -4.02
CA ARG A 27 10.15 -7.71 -3.32
C ARG A 27 9.87 -6.78 -2.16
N ARG A 28 10.89 -6.53 -1.34
CA ARG A 28 10.78 -5.64 -0.18
C ARG A 28 10.44 -4.22 -0.60
N GLY A 29 11.10 -3.71 -1.65
CA GLY A 29 10.78 -2.40 -2.22
C GLY A 29 9.34 -2.30 -2.74
N MET A 30 8.81 -3.36 -3.35
CA MET A 30 7.42 -3.37 -3.85
C MET A 30 6.41 -3.35 -2.72
N SER A 31 6.61 -4.19 -1.68
CA SER A 31 5.74 -4.24 -0.51
C SER A 31 5.69 -2.90 0.22
N ASP A 32 6.85 -2.26 0.42
CA ASP A 32 6.91 -0.92 1.01
C ASP A 32 6.12 0.09 0.17
N ASN A 33 6.23 0.06 -1.17
CA ASN A 33 5.46 0.93 -2.06
C ASN A 33 3.94 0.68 -1.97
N VAL A 34 3.51 -0.57 -1.91
CA VAL A 34 2.08 -0.92 -1.71
C VAL A 34 1.60 -0.37 -0.36
N ALA A 35 2.36 -0.56 0.70
CA ALA A 35 2.02 -0.06 2.03
C ALA A 35 1.88 1.46 2.03
N TYR A 36 2.88 2.19 1.52
CA TYR A 36 2.80 3.66 1.41
C TYR A 36 1.64 4.12 0.53
N ALA A 37 1.40 3.46 -0.60
CA ALA A 37 0.29 3.79 -1.48
C ALA A 37 -1.07 3.60 -0.79
N LEU A 38 -1.21 2.57 0.04
CA LEU A 38 -2.43 2.32 0.82
C LEU A 38 -2.66 3.41 1.86
N TRP A 39 -1.60 3.88 2.55
CA TRP A 39 -1.68 5.01 3.47
C TRP A 39 -2.08 6.31 2.76
N VAL A 40 -1.46 6.61 1.62
CA VAL A 40 -1.79 7.80 0.82
C VAL A 40 -3.22 7.72 0.29
N TYR A 41 -3.62 6.58 -0.27
CA TYR A 41 -4.99 6.32 -0.71
C TYR A 41 -5.98 6.57 0.41
N THR A 42 -5.74 5.99 1.59
CA THR A 42 -6.64 6.12 2.74
C THR A 42 -6.73 7.57 3.22
N GLY A 43 -5.59 8.27 3.35
CA GLY A 43 -5.56 9.67 3.72
C GLY A 43 -6.35 10.54 2.73
N LEU A 44 -6.07 10.38 1.44
CA LEU A 44 -6.73 11.12 0.37
C LEU A 44 -8.24 10.81 0.33
N GLN A 45 -8.61 9.53 0.47
CA GLN A 45 -9.99 9.07 0.49
C GLN A 45 -10.78 9.73 1.63
N ILE A 46 -10.21 9.81 2.84
CA ILE A 46 -10.84 10.47 3.98
C ILE A 46 -11.00 11.98 3.72
N PHE A 47 -9.96 12.68 3.26
CA PHE A 47 -10.07 14.12 3.00
C PHE A 47 -11.09 14.44 1.91
N MET A 48 -11.07 13.70 0.81
CA MET A 48 -12.03 13.89 -0.29
C MET A 48 -13.47 13.57 0.15
N THR A 49 -13.67 12.50 0.90
CA THR A 49 -15.01 12.16 1.42
C THR A 49 -15.52 13.21 2.39
N VAL A 50 -14.70 13.68 3.34
CA VAL A 50 -15.07 14.78 4.23
C VAL A 50 -15.44 16.05 3.46
N ALA A 51 -14.75 16.34 2.35
CA ALA A 51 -15.07 17.48 1.48
C ALA A 51 -16.44 17.31 0.78
N VAL A 52 -16.77 16.11 0.31
CA VAL A 52 -18.09 15.81 -0.29
C VAL A 52 -19.21 15.88 0.77
N LEU A 53 -18.99 15.32 1.95
CA LEU A 53 -19.97 15.29 3.04
C LEU A 53 -20.41 16.69 3.51
N LYS A 54 -19.51 17.67 3.48
CA LYS A 54 -19.84 19.05 3.84
C LYS A 54 -20.67 19.77 2.77
N GLY A 55 -20.69 19.26 1.54
CA GLY A 55 -21.42 19.85 0.40
C GLY A 55 -22.74 19.17 0.07
N THR A 56 -22.85 17.85 0.28
CA THR A 56 -24.03 17.07 -0.12
C THR A 56 -24.91 16.78 1.10
N GLY A 57 -26.04 17.46 1.22
CA GLY A 57 -27.02 17.18 2.29
C GLY A 57 -27.52 15.73 2.24
N GLY A 58 -27.17 14.92 3.25
CA GLY A 58 -27.88 13.69 3.63
C GLY A 58 -27.92 12.49 2.67
N SER A 59 -27.30 12.51 1.48
CA SER A 59 -27.37 11.37 0.55
C SER A 59 -26.44 10.21 0.94
N ILE A 60 -26.96 8.98 0.93
CA ILE A 60 -26.21 7.76 1.27
C ILE A 60 -25.45 7.14 0.08
N LEU A 61 -25.81 7.52 -1.14
CA LEU A 61 -25.18 7.06 -2.39
C LEU A 61 -23.65 7.22 -2.42
N PRO A 62 -23.08 8.37 -1.98
CA PRO A 62 -21.64 8.59 -1.95
C PRO A 62 -20.91 7.55 -1.10
N TYR A 63 -21.48 7.16 0.04
CA TYR A 63 -20.88 6.20 0.96
C TYR A 63 -20.89 4.77 0.41
N LEU A 64 -21.96 4.38 -0.31
CA LEU A 64 -22.05 3.07 -0.96
C LEU A 64 -21.09 2.97 -2.15
N ALA A 65 -21.04 3.99 -3.01
CA ALA A 65 -20.10 4.04 -4.14
C ALA A 65 -18.64 4.01 -3.65
N LEU A 66 -18.34 4.73 -2.57
CA LEU A 66 -17.05 4.71 -1.89
C LEU A 66 -16.67 3.30 -1.42
N THR A 67 -17.58 2.63 -0.72
CA THR A 67 -17.35 1.29 -0.16
C THR A 67 -17.10 0.26 -1.26
N LEU A 68 -17.94 0.27 -2.31
CA LEU A 68 -17.78 -0.64 -3.44
C LEU A 68 -16.48 -0.40 -4.20
N LEU A 69 -16.08 0.86 -4.39
CA LEU A 69 -14.81 1.18 -5.01
C LEU A 69 -13.64 0.64 -4.17
N VAL A 70 -13.63 0.86 -2.85
CA VAL A 70 -12.57 0.34 -1.97
C VAL A 70 -12.47 -1.18 -2.07
N VAL A 71 -13.60 -1.89 -2.06
CA VAL A 71 -13.64 -3.36 -2.21
C VAL A 71 -13.05 -3.80 -3.55
N ALA A 72 -13.32 -3.05 -4.62
CA ALA A 72 -12.78 -3.33 -5.95
C ALA A 72 -11.27 -3.04 -6.08
N VAL A 73 -10.70 -2.23 -5.21
CA VAL A 73 -9.27 -1.83 -5.25
C VAL A 73 -8.35 -2.87 -4.60
N LEU A 74 -8.82 -3.53 -3.55
CA LEU A 74 -8.12 -4.63 -2.87
C LEU A 74 -7.61 -5.75 -3.81
N PRO A 75 -8.39 -6.29 -4.77
CA PRO A 75 -7.88 -7.31 -5.69
C PRO A 75 -6.80 -6.76 -6.63
N GLY A 76 -6.86 -5.47 -6.99
CA GLY A 76 -5.84 -4.83 -7.82
C GLY A 76 -4.47 -4.79 -7.15
N PHE A 77 -4.42 -4.38 -5.88
CA PHE A 77 -3.18 -4.40 -5.12
C PHE A 77 -2.69 -5.82 -4.83
N ARG A 78 -3.60 -6.77 -4.53
CA ARG A 78 -3.23 -8.17 -4.28
C ARG A 78 -2.72 -8.91 -5.52
N ALA A 79 -3.25 -8.61 -6.71
CA ALA A 79 -2.77 -9.22 -7.94
C ALA A 79 -1.32 -8.83 -8.24
N LEU A 80 -0.96 -7.56 -7.98
CA LEU A 80 0.40 -7.07 -8.13
C LEU A 80 1.32 -7.67 -7.08
N GLU A 81 0.94 -7.67 -5.81
CA GLU A 81 1.75 -8.28 -4.73
C GLU A 81 2.04 -9.77 -5.00
N LYS A 82 1.00 -10.54 -5.36
CA LYS A 82 1.12 -11.97 -5.67
C LYS A 82 2.07 -12.25 -6.84
N GLN A 83 2.21 -11.33 -7.79
CA GLN A 83 3.14 -11.50 -8.91
C GLN A 83 4.61 -11.38 -8.44
N TRP A 84 4.90 -10.51 -7.46
CA TRP A 84 6.25 -10.28 -6.95
C TRP A 84 6.64 -11.23 -5.81
N GLU A 85 5.69 -11.73 -5.03
CA GLU A 85 5.94 -12.77 -4.01
C GLU A 85 6.39 -14.11 -4.61
N ARG A 86 6.07 -14.39 -5.88
CA ARG A 86 6.41 -15.66 -6.55
C ARG A 86 7.85 -15.74 -7.06
N LEU A 87 8.61 -14.64 -7.02
CA LEU A 87 10.03 -14.63 -7.39
C LEU A 87 10.84 -15.47 -6.39
N SER A 88 11.92 -16.13 -6.84
CA SER A 88 12.89 -16.83 -5.96
C SER A 88 14.01 -15.91 -5.48
N ASP A 89 14.68 -16.21 -4.37
CA ASP A 89 15.59 -15.26 -3.67
C ASP A 89 16.77 -14.81 -4.54
N GLY A 90 17.19 -15.64 -5.50
CA GLY A 90 18.18 -15.27 -6.52
C GLY A 90 17.64 -14.34 -7.61
N GLU A 91 16.35 -14.37 -7.89
CA GLU A 91 15.71 -13.51 -8.91
C GLU A 91 15.30 -12.16 -8.33
N ALA A 92 15.13 -12.06 -7.01
CA ALA A 92 14.74 -10.85 -6.31
C ALA A 92 15.76 -9.70 -6.44
N SER A 93 16.97 -9.99 -6.92
CA SER A 93 18.02 -8.99 -7.20
C SER A 93 18.37 -8.85 -8.69
N ASN A 94 17.62 -9.50 -9.59
CA ASN A 94 17.92 -9.50 -11.01
C ASN A 94 17.62 -8.11 -11.63
N PRO A 95 18.60 -7.44 -12.27
CA PRO A 95 18.39 -6.13 -12.90
C PRO A 95 17.42 -6.18 -14.10
N VAL A 96 17.19 -7.35 -14.71
CA VAL A 96 16.25 -7.51 -15.83
C VAL A 96 14.79 -7.22 -15.44
N LEU A 97 14.46 -7.31 -14.15
CA LEU A 97 13.11 -7.05 -13.62
C LEU A 97 12.84 -5.56 -13.36
N GLU A 98 13.85 -4.70 -13.43
CA GLU A 98 13.73 -3.26 -13.19
C GLU A 98 12.64 -2.56 -14.04
N PRO A 99 12.54 -2.77 -15.38
CA PRO A 99 11.49 -2.13 -16.17
C PRO A 99 10.07 -2.60 -15.79
N ALA A 100 9.90 -3.87 -15.42
CA ALA A 100 8.63 -4.39 -14.91
C ALA A 100 8.28 -3.75 -13.56
N TYR A 101 9.25 -3.68 -12.65
CA TYR A 101 9.11 -3.04 -11.34
C TYR A 101 8.64 -1.58 -11.45
N ARG A 102 9.23 -0.80 -12.36
CA ARG A 102 8.81 0.60 -12.59
C ARG A 102 7.41 0.72 -13.17
N ARG A 103 6.97 -0.25 -13.99
CA ARG A 103 5.61 -0.26 -14.54
C ARG A 103 4.59 -0.50 -13.43
N ASP A 104 4.83 -1.51 -12.61
CA ASP A 104 3.90 -1.89 -11.55
C ASP A 104 3.86 -0.82 -10.45
N ARG A 105 5.00 -0.22 -10.11
CA ARG A 105 5.04 0.94 -9.21
C ARG A 105 4.20 2.11 -9.74
N ARG A 106 4.28 2.41 -11.03
CA ARG A 106 3.44 3.47 -11.65
C ARG A 106 1.96 3.10 -11.62
N LEU A 107 1.61 1.83 -11.80
CA LEU A 107 0.23 1.36 -11.68
C LEU A 107 -0.30 1.48 -10.26
N ILE A 108 0.48 1.10 -9.25
CA ILE A 108 0.13 1.26 -7.82
C ILE A 108 -0.17 2.71 -7.49
N TRP A 109 0.75 3.61 -7.83
CA TRP A 109 0.59 5.03 -7.56
C TRP A 109 -0.54 5.65 -8.39
N GLY A 110 -0.68 5.22 -9.64
CA GLY A 110 -1.78 5.63 -10.52
C GLY A 110 -3.14 5.20 -9.98
N LEU A 111 -3.27 3.98 -9.44
CA LEU A 111 -4.48 3.53 -8.76
C LEU A 111 -4.71 4.34 -7.49
N ALA A 112 -3.72 4.40 -6.59
CA ALA A 112 -3.84 5.03 -5.29
C ALA A 112 -4.22 6.52 -5.37
N LEU A 113 -3.69 7.24 -6.37
CA LEU A 113 -4.05 8.64 -6.62
C LEU A 113 -5.27 8.76 -7.52
N GLY A 114 -5.34 8.02 -8.62
CA GLY A 114 -6.37 8.21 -9.65
C GLY A 114 -7.76 7.80 -9.19
N LEU A 115 -7.90 6.73 -8.42
CA LEU A 115 -9.19 6.22 -7.94
C LEU A 115 -9.98 7.21 -7.07
N PRO A 116 -9.39 7.83 -6.03
CA PRO A 116 -10.12 8.83 -5.23
C PRO A 116 -10.60 10.02 -6.08
N PHE A 117 -9.79 10.49 -7.03
CA PHE A 117 -10.21 11.55 -7.96
C PHE A 117 -11.32 11.08 -8.91
N MET A 118 -11.19 9.90 -9.49
CA MET A 118 -12.15 9.38 -10.45
C MET A 118 -13.51 9.12 -9.80
N LEU A 119 -13.51 8.65 -8.55
CA LEU A 119 -14.73 8.54 -7.74
C LEU A 119 -15.38 9.89 -7.52
N THR A 120 -14.60 10.88 -7.08
CA THR A 120 -15.12 12.22 -6.79
C THR A 120 -15.71 12.87 -8.04
N LEU A 121 -15.07 12.69 -9.19
CA LEU A 121 -15.59 13.17 -10.47
C LEU A 121 -16.89 12.45 -10.86
N LEU A 122 -16.93 11.12 -10.71
CA LEU A 122 -18.12 10.32 -10.98
C LEU A 122 -19.30 10.72 -10.09
N LEU A 123 -19.06 10.93 -8.80
CA LEU A 123 -20.07 11.38 -7.85
C LEU A 123 -20.61 12.76 -8.23
N LYS A 124 -19.72 13.72 -8.54
CA LYS A 124 -20.14 15.06 -9.00
C LYS A 124 -20.93 15.00 -10.31
N ALA A 125 -20.55 14.12 -11.24
CA ALA A 125 -21.27 13.94 -12.49
C ALA A 125 -22.66 13.33 -12.29
N LEU A 126 -22.79 12.37 -11.38
CA LEU A 126 -24.09 11.78 -11.01
C LEU A 126 -24.98 12.81 -10.31
N ASP A 127 -24.45 13.57 -9.35
CA ASP A 127 -25.18 14.66 -8.68
C ASP A 127 -25.59 15.77 -9.66
N ALA A 128 -24.83 16.01 -10.73
CA ALA A 128 -25.20 16.97 -11.77
C ALA A 128 -26.28 16.44 -12.75
N LEU A 129 -26.50 15.13 -12.78
CA LEU A 129 -27.45 14.47 -13.68
C LEU A 129 -28.80 14.16 -13.01
N LEU A 130 -28.81 13.98 -11.68
CA LEU A 130 -29.99 13.73 -10.84
C LEU A 130 -30.63 15.04 -10.35
#